data_AF-A0A6F9CYB7-F1
#
_entry.id   AF-A0A6F9CYB7-F1
#
_cell.length_a   1.000
_cell.length_b   1.000
_cell.length_c   1.000
_cell.angle_alpha   90.00
_cell.angle_beta   90.00
_cell.angle_gamma   90.00
#
_symmetry.space_group_name_H-M   'P 1'
#
loop_
_entity.id
_entity.type
_entity.pdbx_description
1 polymer ?
#
loop_
_entity_poly.entity_id
_entity_poly.type
_entity_poly.pdbx_seq_one_letter_code
_entity_poly.pdbx_strand_id
1 'polypeptide(L)'
;KETFLEPFVLRDLLPSSLGSYYRYTGSLTTPPCSKVVEWIVFNRPVFLSYKQLEAFYSIFTTEQQDHVKSVEYLRSNFRPIQSLDNRDVFKSAVRDAWLPDLTDSLGNPYGTEASK
;
A
#
# COMPACT_ATOMS: atom_id res chain seq x y z
N LYS A 1 19.87 13.97 -10.20
CA LYS A 1 19.84 12.97 -11.29
C LYS A 1 18.39 12.65 -11.55
N GLU A 2 17.89 12.93 -12.73
CA GLU A 2 16.58 12.44 -13.16
C GLU A 2 16.74 10.99 -13.62
N THR A 3 15.76 10.16 -13.27
CA THR A 3 15.66 8.79 -13.75
C THR A 3 14.39 8.71 -14.57
N PHE A 4 14.51 8.29 -15.82
CA PHE A 4 13.36 8.04 -16.69
C PHE A 4 12.82 6.65 -16.43
N LEU A 5 11.49 6.52 -16.40
CA LEU A 5 10.81 5.24 -16.30
C LEU A 5 10.48 4.76 -17.70
N GLU A 6 10.82 3.52 -18.00
CA GLU A 6 10.29 2.83 -19.16
C GLU A 6 8.76 2.72 -19.05
N PRO A 7 8.00 2.81 -20.14
CA PRO A 7 6.56 2.64 -20.11
C PRO A 7 6.18 1.27 -19.52
N PHE A 8 5.20 1.27 -18.63
CA PHE A 8 4.61 0.06 -18.06
C PHE A 8 3.08 0.17 -18.03
N VAL A 9 2.40 -0.97 -17.97
CA VAL A 9 0.93 -1.04 -17.95
C VAL A 9 0.44 -0.81 -16.52
N LEU A 10 -0.22 0.32 -16.27
CA LEU A 10 -0.70 0.68 -14.94
C LEU A 10 -1.69 -0.35 -14.36
N ARG A 11 -2.50 -1.01 -15.20
CA ARG A 11 -3.47 -2.03 -14.78
C ARG A 11 -2.79 -3.22 -14.07
N ASP A 12 -1.54 -3.50 -14.42
CA ASP A 12 -0.76 -4.62 -13.87
C ASP A 12 -0.24 -4.31 -12.45
N LEU A 13 -0.30 -3.04 -12.03
CA LEU A 13 -0.02 -2.64 -10.64
C LEU A 13 -1.26 -2.75 -9.72
N LEU A 14 -2.41 -3.14 -10.27
CA LEU A 14 -3.64 -3.32 -9.52
C LEU A 14 -3.92 -4.82 -9.28
N PRO A 15 -4.71 -5.17 -8.26
CA PRO A 15 -5.11 -6.55 -8.03
C PRO A 15 -5.86 -7.15 -9.22
N SER A 16 -5.84 -8.47 -9.34
CA SER A 16 -6.58 -9.21 -10.37
C SER A 16 -8.08 -8.88 -10.32
N SER A 17 -8.67 -8.96 -9.13
CA SER A 17 -10.05 -8.56 -8.86
C SER A 17 -10.14 -7.13 -8.34
N LEU A 18 -10.76 -6.26 -9.15
CA LEU A 18 -11.09 -4.89 -8.76
C LEU A 18 -12.47 -4.76 -8.13
N GLY A 19 -13.26 -5.85 -8.13
CA GLY A 19 -14.64 -5.83 -7.68
C GLY A 19 -14.79 -5.83 -6.16
N SER A 20 -13.76 -6.24 -5.41
CA SER A 20 -13.76 -6.24 -3.93
C SER A 20 -12.88 -5.11 -3.40
N TYR A 21 -13.53 -4.10 -2.83
CA TYR A 21 -12.86 -2.95 -2.23
C TYR A 21 -13.71 -2.34 -1.12
N TYR A 22 -13.04 -1.59 -0.25
CA TYR A 22 -13.65 -0.73 0.75
C TYR A 22 -13.61 0.72 0.29
N ARG A 23 -14.60 1.52 0.68
CA ARG A 23 -14.68 2.95 0.41
C ARG A 23 -15.02 3.74 1.67
N TYR A 24 -14.29 4.83 1.91
CA TYR A 24 -14.57 5.73 3.03
C TYR A 24 -14.01 7.13 2.78
N THR A 25 -14.59 8.13 3.44
CA THR A 25 -14.08 9.52 3.40
C THR A 25 -12.95 9.69 4.41
N GLY A 26 -11.84 10.30 4.00
CA GLY A 26 -10.62 10.35 4.81
C GLY A 26 -9.73 11.54 4.50
N SER A 27 -8.47 11.42 4.93
CA SER A 27 -7.48 12.48 4.77
C SER A 27 -6.30 12.03 3.95
N LEU A 28 -5.47 13.01 3.56
CA LEU A 28 -4.07 12.77 3.23
C LEU A 28 -3.36 12.08 4.42
N THR A 29 -2.43 11.17 4.12
CA THR A 29 -1.61 10.47 5.12
C THR A 29 -0.30 11.20 5.41
N THR A 30 -0.03 12.30 4.72
CA THR A 30 1.08 13.22 4.94
C THR A 30 0.54 14.64 5.16
N PRO A 31 1.31 15.53 5.82
CA PRO A 31 0.96 16.94 5.93
C PRO A 31 0.58 17.55 4.57
N PRO A 32 -0.49 18.37 4.48
CA PRO A 32 -1.23 18.99 5.58
C PRO A 32 -2.36 18.15 6.19
N CYS A 33 -2.46 16.85 5.89
CA CYS A 33 -3.47 15.94 6.47
C CYS A 33 -4.94 16.36 6.21
N SER A 34 -5.22 17.11 5.14
CA SER A 34 -6.56 17.60 4.80
C SER A 34 -7.55 16.46 4.60
N LYS A 35 -8.76 16.60 5.17
CA LYS A 35 -9.87 15.63 5.09
C LYS A 35 -10.67 15.80 3.79
N VAL A 36 -10.02 15.53 2.66
CA VAL A 36 -10.57 15.78 1.30
C VAL A 36 -10.51 14.55 0.39
N VAL A 37 -10.15 13.38 0.93
CA VAL A 37 -9.86 12.18 0.13
C VAL A 37 -11.01 11.17 0.22
N GLU A 38 -11.51 10.72 -0.92
CA GLU A 38 -12.34 9.52 -1.03
C GLU A 38 -11.41 8.32 -1.24
N TRP A 39 -11.26 7.47 -0.23
CA TRP A 39 -10.38 6.31 -0.30
C TRP A 39 -11.08 5.12 -0.95
N ILE A 40 -10.39 4.45 -1.86
CA ILE A 40 -10.72 3.10 -2.33
C ILE A 40 -9.57 2.19 -1.92
N VAL A 41 -9.85 1.20 -1.08
CA VAL A 41 -8.87 0.22 -0.60
C VAL A 41 -9.27 -1.15 -1.14
N PHE A 42 -8.51 -1.67 -2.12
CA PHE A 42 -8.78 -3.00 -2.67
C PHE A 42 -8.56 -4.08 -1.60
N ASN A 43 -9.44 -5.09 -1.61
CA ASN A 43 -9.40 -6.18 -0.64
C ASN A 43 -8.30 -7.20 -0.95
N ARG A 44 -7.94 -7.36 -2.23
CA ARG A 44 -6.89 -8.29 -2.67
C ARG A 44 -5.55 -7.55 -2.80
N PRO A 45 -4.43 -8.11 -2.33
CA PRO A 45 -3.12 -7.51 -2.50
C PRO A 45 -2.56 -7.76 -3.91
N VAL A 46 -1.51 -7.01 -4.26
CA VAL A 46 -0.57 -7.38 -5.34
C VAL A 46 0.67 -7.95 -4.67
N PHE A 47 1.06 -9.16 -5.06
CA PHE A 47 2.22 -9.83 -4.47
C PHE A 47 3.52 -9.35 -5.09
N LEU A 48 4.55 -9.22 -4.25
CA LEU A 48 5.92 -8.93 -4.65
C LEU A 48 6.83 -10.09 -4.22
N SER A 49 7.79 -10.42 -5.06
CA SER A 49 8.87 -11.33 -4.66
C SER A 49 9.80 -10.65 -3.65
N TYR A 50 10.50 -11.46 -2.85
CA TYR A 50 11.49 -10.95 -1.90
C TYR A 50 12.54 -10.05 -2.58
N LYS A 51 13.02 -10.45 -3.76
CA LYS A 51 14.00 -9.68 -4.54
C LYS A 51 13.46 -8.30 -4.95
N GLN A 52 12.17 -8.18 -5.27
CA GLN A 52 11.56 -6.89 -5.56
C GLN A 52 11.42 -6.05 -4.29
N LEU A 53 11.09 -6.66 -3.15
CA LEU A 53 10.98 -5.98 -1.87
C LEU A 53 12.32 -5.37 -1.41
N GLU A 54 13.42 -6.09 -1.60
CA GLU A 54 14.78 -5.61 -1.30
C GLU A 54 15.12 -4.28 -2.00
N ALA A 55 14.57 -4.04 -3.20
CA ALA A 55 14.77 -2.77 -3.90
C ALA A 55 14.20 -1.58 -3.10
N PHE A 56 13.03 -1.73 -2.48
CA PHE A 56 12.45 -0.70 -1.61
C PHE A 56 13.28 -0.48 -0.35
N TYR A 57 13.84 -1.56 0.19
CA TYR A 57 14.69 -1.55 1.38
C TYR A 57 16.06 -0.90 1.15
N SER A 58 16.50 -0.81 -0.10
CA SER A 58 17.74 -0.14 -0.48
C SER A 58 17.63 1.39 -0.64
N ILE A 59 16.45 1.97 -0.43
CA ILE A 59 16.22 3.42 -0.60
C ILE A 59 16.82 4.19 0.58
N PHE A 60 17.52 5.29 0.27
CA PHE A 60 18.08 6.21 1.25
C PHE A 60 17.28 7.51 1.35
N THR A 61 17.29 8.12 2.53
CA THR A 61 16.84 9.49 2.80
C THR A 61 17.96 10.27 3.47
N THR A 62 17.81 11.60 3.54
CA THR A 62 18.77 12.46 4.23
C THR A 62 18.07 13.20 5.33
N GLU A 63 18.68 13.21 6.51
CA GLU A 63 18.22 14.03 7.63
C GLU A 63 19.22 15.16 7.84
N GLN A 64 18.71 16.36 8.10
CA GLN A 64 19.52 17.50 8.47
C GLN A 64 19.19 17.88 9.91
N GLN A 65 20.20 17.79 10.77
CA GLN A 65 20.15 18.30 12.14
C GLN A 65 21.29 19.31 12.27
N ASP A 66 20.93 20.56 12.58
CA ASP A 66 21.83 21.72 12.56
C ASP A 66 22.62 21.85 11.24
N HIS A 67 23.96 21.81 11.32
CA HIS A 67 24.89 21.90 10.20
C HIS A 67 25.39 20.53 9.71
N VAL A 68 24.82 19.43 10.21
CA VAL A 68 25.20 18.06 9.85
C VAL A 68 24.11 17.42 9.00
N LYS A 69 24.52 16.78 7.91
CA LYS A 69 23.65 16.00 7.04
C LYS A 69 24.03 14.52 7.13
N SER A 70 23.13 13.69 7.64
CA SER A 70 23.28 12.23 7.64
C SER A 70 22.50 11.61 6.48
N VAL A 71 22.91 10.40 6.11
CA VAL A 71 22.23 9.55 5.12
C VAL A 71 21.76 8.31 5.84
N GLU A 72 20.46 8.05 5.79
CA GLU A 72 19.82 6.95 6.49
C GLU A 72 19.01 6.09 5.51
N TYR A 73 18.73 4.85 5.86
CA TYR A 73 17.78 4.05 5.09
C TYR A 73 16.36 4.57 5.31
N LEU A 74 15.62 4.80 4.23
CA LEU A 74 14.21 5.17 4.32
C LEU A 74 13.39 3.95 4.71
N ARG A 75 13.03 3.84 5.99
CA ARG A 75 12.25 2.73 6.55
C ARG A 75 11.00 3.27 7.27
N SER A 76 10.01 2.41 7.44
CA SER A 76 8.78 2.68 8.22
C SER A 76 8.12 4.02 7.88
N ASN A 77 8.10 4.38 6.59
CA ASN A 77 7.60 5.65 6.06
C ASN A 77 6.05 5.65 5.92
N PHE A 78 5.36 5.29 6.99
CA PHE A 78 3.90 5.23 7.04
C PHE A 78 3.37 6.01 8.25
N ARG A 79 2.16 6.55 8.12
CA ARG A 79 1.45 7.20 9.23
C ARG A 79 0.80 6.13 10.13
N PRO A 80 0.84 6.26 11.46
CA PRO A 80 0.08 5.38 12.35
C PRO A 80 -1.42 5.36 12.03
N ILE A 81 -2.08 4.24 12.31
CA ILE A 81 -3.53 4.10 12.16
C ILE A 81 -4.24 5.19 12.95
N GLN A 82 -5.31 5.75 12.38
CA GLN A 82 -6.12 6.80 13.00
C GLN A 82 -7.48 6.22 13.39
N SER A 83 -8.13 6.82 14.39
CA SER A 83 -9.49 6.44 14.79
C SER A 83 -10.47 6.54 13.62
N LEU A 84 -11.44 5.63 13.60
CA LEU A 84 -12.53 5.70 12.61
C LEU A 84 -13.47 6.90 12.90
N ASP A 85 -13.52 7.34 14.15
CA ASP A 85 -14.49 8.31 14.67
C ASP A 85 -15.92 7.85 14.32
N ASN A 86 -16.73 8.72 13.72
CA ASN A 86 -18.11 8.43 13.33
C ASN A 86 -18.25 8.12 11.82
N ARG A 87 -17.17 7.69 11.16
CA ARG A 87 -17.19 7.43 9.72
C ARG A 87 -17.62 6.00 9.43
N ASP A 88 -18.47 5.86 8.42
CA ASP A 88 -18.81 4.56 7.87
C ASP A 88 -17.77 4.10 6.84
N VAL A 89 -17.50 2.80 6.85
CA VAL A 89 -16.72 2.13 5.80
C VAL A 89 -17.68 1.27 4.99
N PHE A 90 -17.77 1.56 3.71
CA PHE A 90 -18.59 0.80 2.77
C PHE A 90 -17.75 -0.29 2.12
N LYS A 91 -18.35 -1.44 1.85
CA LYS A 91 -17.75 -2.47 0.99
C LYS A 91 -18.49 -2.52 -0.34
N SER A 92 -17.78 -2.85 -1.41
CA SER A 92 -18.38 -2.98 -2.75
C SER A 92 -19.45 -4.08 -2.80
N ALA A 93 -20.48 -3.88 -3.63
CA ALA A 93 -21.64 -4.77 -3.71
C ALA A 93 -21.50 -5.93 -4.74
N VAL A 94 -20.33 -6.07 -5.37
CA VAL A 94 -20.07 -7.11 -6.38
C VAL A 94 -19.91 -8.46 -5.69
N ARG A 95 -20.99 -9.25 -5.61
CA ARG A 95 -21.04 -10.49 -4.81
C ARG A 95 -19.90 -11.45 -5.12
N ASP A 96 -19.67 -11.75 -6.39
CA ASP A 96 -18.68 -12.73 -6.81
C ASP A 96 -17.24 -12.28 -6.53
N ALA A 97 -17.01 -10.96 -6.40
CA ALA A 97 -15.68 -10.42 -6.16
C ALA A 97 -15.16 -10.66 -4.73
N TRP A 98 -16.05 -11.03 -3.80
CA TRP A 98 -15.72 -11.35 -2.41
C TRP A 98 -15.51 -12.84 -2.16
N LEU A 99 -15.69 -13.69 -3.17
CA LEU A 99 -15.41 -15.11 -3.05
C LEU A 99 -13.90 -15.36 -2.85
N PRO A 100 -13.51 -16.38 -2.07
CA PRO A 100 -12.13 -16.84 -1.98
C PRO A 100 -11.60 -17.20 -3.36
N ASP A 101 -10.38 -16.76 -3.68
CA ASP A 101 -9.74 -17.19 -4.93
C ASP A 101 -9.32 -18.66 -4.74
N LEU A 102 -9.54 -19.53 -5.72
CA LEU A 102 -9.16 -20.96 -5.60
C LEU A 102 -7.63 -21.14 -5.49
N THR A 103 -6.85 -20.08 -5.77
CA THR A 103 -5.41 -20.03 -5.56
C THR A 103 -5.00 -19.81 -4.10
N ASP A 104 -5.90 -19.31 -3.23
CA ASP A 104 -5.65 -19.17 -1.77
C ASP A 104 -5.65 -20.54 -1.07
N SER A 105 -6.34 -21.55 -1.64
CA SER A 105 -6.43 -22.91 -1.08
C SER A 105 -5.24 -23.83 -1.39
N LEU A 106 -4.41 -23.47 -2.38
CA LEU A 106 -3.14 -24.15 -2.62
C LEU A 106 -2.06 -23.33 -1.92
N GLY A 107 -1.86 -23.63 -0.63
CA GLY A 107 -0.98 -22.89 0.27
C GLY A 107 0.26 -22.34 -0.42
N ASN A 108 0.37 -21.02 -0.46
CA ASN A 108 1.53 -20.33 -0.99
C ASN A 108 2.73 -20.64 -0.07
N PRO A 109 3.80 -21.31 -0.55
CA PRO A 109 4.97 -21.64 0.27
C PRO A 109 5.82 -20.42 0.65
N TYR A 110 5.43 -19.20 0.25
CA TYR A 110 6.13 -17.95 0.51
C TYR A 110 5.30 -16.96 1.36
N GLY A 111 4.55 -17.46 2.34
CA GLY A 111 3.93 -16.60 3.35
C GLY A 111 4.99 -15.95 4.24
N THR A 112 5.20 -14.64 4.11
CA THR A 112 5.97 -13.84 5.08
C THR A 112 5.16 -13.65 6.37
N GLU A 113 5.78 -13.92 7.52
CA GLU A 113 5.24 -13.82 8.89
C GLU A 113 4.86 -12.41 9.36
N ALA A 114 4.50 -11.48 8.47
CA ALA A 114 4.11 -10.12 8.83
C ALA A 114 2.62 -9.99 9.24
N SER A 115 1.96 -11.08 9.63
CA SER A 115 0.57 -11.11 10.12
C SER A 115 0.43 -11.69 11.53
N LYS A 116 1.44 -11.53 12.37
CA LYS A 116 1.31 -11.67 13.82
C LYS A 116 1.69 -10.38 14.51
#